data_AF-A0A0A9C918-F1
#
_entry.id   AF-A0A0A9C918-F1
#
_cell.length_a   1.000
_cell.length_b   1.000
_cell.length_c   1.000
_cell.angle_alpha   90.00
_cell.angle_beta   90.00
_cell.angle_gamma   90.00
#
_symmetry.space_group_name_H-M   'P 1'
#
loop_
_entity.id
_entity.type
_entity.pdbx_description
1 polymer ?
#
loop_
_entity_poly.entity_id
_entity_poly.type
_entity_poly.pdbx_seq_one_letter_code
_entity_poly.pdbx_strand_id
1 'polypeptide(L)'
;MVYTILSKHSLRWFVEHKKVDGWTDPRFPTIQGIVRRGLKIEALIEFILEQGASKNINLMEWDKLWTINKKIIDPVCARHTAVLRPACALDSY
;
A
#
# COMPACT_ATOMS: atom_id res chain seq x y z
N MET A 1 11.83 -5.59 -2.93
CA MET A 1 10.59 -6.04 -2.29
C MET A 1 10.08 -7.28 -2.98
N VAL A 2 9.53 -8.25 -2.25
CA VAL A 2 8.98 -9.49 -2.85
C VAL A 2 7.68 -9.16 -3.62
N TYR A 3 7.40 -9.91 -4.70
CA TYR A 3 6.19 -9.76 -5.53
C TYR A 3 5.97 -8.37 -6.16
N THR A 4 7.05 -7.64 -6.45
CA THR A 4 6.96 -6.27 -6.97
C THR A 4 7.73 -6.12 -8.28
N ILE A 5 7.10 -5.52 -9.28
CA ILE A 5 7.74 -5.18 -10.55
C ILE A 5 8.17 -3.72 -10.50
N LEU A 6 9.47 -3.46 -10.68
CA LEU A 6 10.06 -2.10 -10.66
C LEU A 6 10.48 -1.61 -12.05
N SER A 7 10.49 -2.49 -13.05
CA SER A 7 10.88 -2.12 -14.41
C SER A 7 9.91 -1.09 -15.01
N LYS A 8 10.47 0.05 -15.48
CA LYS A 8 9.71 1.11 -16.16
C LYS A 8 8.95 0.58 -17.36
N HIS A 9 9.54 -0.33 -18.14
CA HIS A 9 8.90 -0.91 -19.31
C HIS A 9 7.66 -1.73 -18.94
N SER A 10 7.78 -2.59 -17.92
CA SER A 10 6.66 -3.41 -17.45
C SER A 10 5.53 -2.56 -16.85
N LEU A 11 5.86 -1.52 -16.08
CA LEU A 11 4.86 -0.59 -15.54
C LEU A 11 4.13 0.17 -16.66
N ARG A 12 4.88 0.64 -17.67
CA ARG A 12 4.30 1.29 -18.85
C ARG A 12 3.33 0.36 -19.60
N TRP A 13 3.70 -0.90 -19.77
CA TRP A 13 2.84 -1.90 -20.40
C TRP A 13 1.49 -2.04 -19.69
N PHE A 14 1.45 -2.05 -18.34
CA PHE A 14 0.19 -2.11 -17.58
C PHE A 14 -0.72 -0.89 -17.80
N VAL A 15 -0.12 0.30 -17.90
CA VAL A 15 -0.86 1.55 -18.17
C VAL A 15 -1.40 1.55 -19.59
N GLU A 16 -0.59 1.16 -20.58
CA GLU A 16 -0.99 1.08 -21.99
C GLU A 16 -2.13 0.07 -22.21
N HIS A 17 -2.11 -1.07 -21.50
CA HIS A 17 -3.13 -2.11 -21.58
C HIS A 17 -4.35 -1.84 -20.66
N LYS A 18 -4.45 -0.64 -20.07
CA LYS A 18 -5.56 -0.22 -19.18
C LYS A 18 -5.88 -1.22 -18.06
N LYS A 19 -4.86 -1.88 -17.52
CA LYS A 19 -5.00 -2.79 -16.35
C LYS A 19 -5.03 -2.05 -15.02
N VAL A 20 -4.67 -0.76 -15.05
CA VAL A 20 -4.60 0.16 -13.91
C VAL A 20 -5.19 1.51 -14.33
N ASP A 21 -5.63 2.30 -13.35
CA ASP A 21 -6.19 3.64 -13.59
C ASP A 21 -5.14 4.63 -14.11
N GLY A 22 -3.86 4.40 -13.79
CA GLY A 22 -2.75 5.26 -14.22
C GLY A 22 -1.51 5.09 -13.33
N TRP A 23 -0.60 6.06 -13.41
CA TRP A 23 0.66 6.05 -12.64
C TRP A 23 0.48 6.23 -11.12
N THR A 24 -0.65 6.80 -10.71
CA THR A 24 -1.02 7.01 -9.31
C THR A 24 -1.86 5.87 -8.75
N ASP A 25 -1.97 4.73 -9.42
CA ASP A 25 -2.76 3.59 -8.94
C ASP A 25 -2.18 3.02 -7.63
N PRO A 26 -3.00 2.74 -6.60
CA PRO A 26 -2.53 2.19 -5.32
C PRO A 26 -1.88 0.80 -5.40
N ARG A 27 -2.04 0.10 -6.53
CA ARG A 27 -1.41 -1.19 -6.81
C ARG A 27 0.03 -1.03 -7.31
N PHE A 28 0.41 0.15 -7.76
CA PHE A 28 1.76 0.42 -8.23
C PHE A 28 2.72 0.71 -7.07
N PRO A 29 3.98 0.23 -7.17
CA PRO A 29 5.02 0.50 -6.19
C PRO A 29 5.66 1.87 -6.40
N THR A 30 4.88 2.86 -6.87
CA THR A 30 5.33 4.25 -6.99
C THR A 30 5.04 4.97 -5.68
N ILE A 31 5.85 5.98 -5.35
CA ILE A 31 5.60 6.81 -4.15
C ILE A 31 4.17 7.38 -4.19
N GLN A 32 3.74 7.87 -5.35
CA GLN A 32 2.39 8.40 -5.54
C GLN A 32 1.29 7.34 -5.35
N GLY A 33 1.48 6.12 -5.87
CA GLY A 33 0.53 5.02 -5.68
C GLY A 33 0.43 4.59 -4.22
N ILE A 34 1.56 4.43 -3.55
CA ILE A 34 1.62 4.00 -2.15
C ILE A 34 1.03 5.08 -1.21
N VAL A 35 1.27 6.36 -1.50
CA VAL A 35 0.63 7.46 -0.77
C VAL A 35 -0.88 7.48 -1.01
N ARG A 36 -1.35 7.29 -2.26
CA ARG A 36 -2.78 7.19 -2.57
C ARG A 36 -3.44 5.98 -1.87
N ARG A 37 -2.69 4.90 -1.64
CA ARG A 37 -3.14 3.74 -0.87
C ARG A 37 -3.32 4.04 0.63
N GLY A 38 -2.75 5.13 1.14
CA GLY A 38 -2.86 5.54 2.54
C GLY A 38 -1.59 5.34 3.36
N LEU A 39 -0.41 5.25 2.73
CA LEU A 39 0.85 5.27 3.45
C LEU A 39 1.17 6.69 3.96
N LYS A 40 1.52 6.81 5.24
CA LYS A 40 2.09 8.04 5.80
C LYS A 40 3.57 8.16 5.42
N ILE A 41 4.02 9.37 5.10
CA ILE A 41 5.41 9.65 4.72
C ILE A 41 6.36 9.30 5.87
N GLU A 42 5.94 9.53 7.11
CA GLU A 42 6.68 9.17 8.32
C GLU A 42 7.01 7.67 8.38
N ALA A 43 6.05 6.81 8.03
CA ALA A 43 6.25 5.36 7.97
C ALA A 43 7.32 4.96 6.94
N LEU A 44 7.36 5.67 5.81
CA LEU A 44 8.35 5.43 4.76
C LEU A 44 9.75 5.82 5.23
N ILE A 45 9.88 6.95 5.92
CA ILE A 45 11.17 7.41 6.46
C ILE A 45 11.66 6.42 7.52
N GLU A 46 10.80 6.03 8.47
CA GLU A 46 11.14 5.04 9.50
C GLU A 46 11.57 3.71 8.89
N PHE A 47 10.88 3.22 7.86
CA PHE A 47 11.25 2.01 7.15
C PHE A 47 12.64 2.10 6.48
N ILE A 48 12.98 3.25 5.89
CA ILE A 48 14.30 3.49 5.29
C ILE A 48 15.39 3.55 6.37
N LEU A 49 15.11 4.19 7.51
CA LEU A 49 16.03 4.26 8.65
C LEU A 49 16.29 2.87 9.25
N GLU A 50 15.25 2.05 9.40
CA GLU A 50 15.35 0.70 9.95
C GLU A 50 16.12 -0.26 9.04
N GLN A 51 16.02 -0.08 7.71
CA GLN A 51 16.82 -0.85 6.75
C GLN A 51 18.33 -0.55 6.89
N GLY A 52 18.68 0.69 7.26
CA GLY A 52 20.05 1.12 7.47
C GLY A 52 20.91 1.12 6.20
N ALA A 53 22.17 1.56 6.35
CA ALA A 53 23.15 1.58 5.27
C ALA A 53 23.87 0.24 5.17
N SER A 54 23.22 -0.76 4.58
CA SER A 54 23.84 -2.05 4.27
C SER A 54 24.13 -2.18 2.77
N LYS A 55 25.28 -2.77 2.42
CA LYS A 55 25.62 -3.10 1.01
C LYS A 55 24.88 -4.34 0.50
N ASN A 56 24.27 -5.13 1.38
CA ASN A 56 23.56 -6.34 1.00
C ASN A 56 22.17 -6.02 0.45
N ILE A 57 21.85 -6.62 -0.69
CA ILE A 57 20.52 -6.54 -1.30
C ILE A 57 19.59 -7.48 -0.54
N ASN A 58 18.84 -6.93 0.41
CA ASN A 58 17.81 -7.68 1.12
C ASN A 58 16.46 -7.55 0.41
N LEU A 59 15.87 -8.68 0.04
CA LEU A 59 14.51 -8.76 -0.46
C LEU A 59 13.54 -8.66 0.72
N MET A 60 13.03 -7.45 0.97
CA MET A 60 12.04 -7.17 2.01
C MET A 60 10.61 -7.46 1.56
N GLU A 61 9.74 -7.87 2.47
CA GLU A 61 8.30 -7.97 2.23
C GLU A 61 7.57 -6.65 2.50
N TRP A 62 6.43 -6.46 1.85
CA TRP A 62 5.59 -5.29 2.05
C TRP A 62 4.97 -5.23 3.45
N ASP A 63 4.77 -6.37 4.09
CA ASP A 63 4.11 -6.49 5.39
C ASP A 63 4.83 -5.70 6.48
N LYS A 64 6.16 -5.61 6.39
CA LYS A 64 6.96 -4.80 7.32
C LYS A 64 6.61 -3.31 7.22
N LEU A 65 6.55 -2.77 6.00
CA LEU A 65 6.17 -1.38 5.76
C LEU A 65 4.74 -1.09 6.25
N TRP A 66 3.79 -1.99 5.95
CA TRP A 66 2.40 -1.82 6.37
C TRP A 66 2.22 -1.94 7.89
N THR A 67 3.05 -2.74 8.55
CA THR A 67 3.07 -2.86 10.01
C THR A 67 3.51 -1.55 10.67
N ILE A 68 4.56 -0.91 10.15
CA ILE A 68 5.00 0.42 10.61
C ILE A 68 3.89 1.45 10.39
N ASN A 69 3.31 1.48 9.18
CA ASN A 69 2.22 2.40 8.86
C ASN A 69 0.99 2.21 9.76
N LYS A 70 0.64 0.95 10.09
CA LYS A 70 -0.47 0.65 11.00
C LYS A 70 -0.24 1.22 12.39
N LYS A 71 0.98 1.14 12.93
CA LYS A 71 1.31 1.71 14.25
C LYS A 71 1.09 3.22 14.30
N ILE A 72 1.37 3.93 13.20
CA ILE A 72 1.20 5.39 13.09
C ILE A 72 -0.28 5.76 12.90
N ILE A 73 -1.03 4.98 12.11
CA ILE A 73 -2.43 5.29 11.77
C ILE A 73 -3.39 4.92 12.89
N ASP A 74 -3.16 3.83 13.62
CA ASP A 74 -4.08 3.32 14.67
C ASP A 74 -4.48 4.37 15.73
N PRO A 75 -3.57 5.21 16.28
CA PRO A 75 -3.94 6.25 17.25
C PRO A 75 -4.67 7.46 16.64
N VAL A 76 -4.47 7.74 15.34
CA VAL A 76 -5.02 8.94 14.67
C VAL A 76 -6.37 8.65 14.01
N CYS A 77 -6.61 7.40 13.61
CA CYS A 77 -7.78 7.01 12.83
C CYS A 77 -9.07 6.98 13.65
N ALA A 78 -10.08 7.72 13.22
CA ALA A 78 -11.42 7.63 13.78
C ALA A 78 -12.05 6.27 13.42
N ARG A 79 -12.66 5.62 14.41
CA ARG A 79 -13.32 4.32 14.23
C ARG A 79 -14.71 4.54 13.65
N HIS A 80 -14.93 4.06 12.44
CA HIS A 80 -16.23 4.07 11.77
C HIS A 80 -16.64 2.66 11.38
N THR A 81 -17.93 2.34 11.50
CA THR A 81 -18.49 1.06 11.07
C THR A 81 -19.07 1.23 9.67
N ALA A 82 -18.60 0.43 8.72
CA ALA A 82 -19.15 0.36 7.38
C ALA A 82 -19.37 -1.11 6.99
N VAL A 83 -20.53 -1.41 6.41
CA VAL A 83 -20.87 -2.74 5.89
C VAL A 83 -20.87 -2.66 4.36
N LEU A 84 -19.88 -3.27 3.72
CA LEU A 84 -19.67 -3.19 2.27
C LEU A 84 -20.79 -3.85 1.46
N ARG A 85 -21.37 -4.92 1.99
CA ARG A 85 -22.53 -5.60 1.41
C ARG A 85 -23.50 -5.87 2.56
N PRO A 86 -24.63 -5.14 2.67
CA PRO A 86 -25.66 -5.54 3.59
C PRO A 86 -26.17 -6.91 3.12
N ALA A 87 -26.06 -7.93 3.97
CA ALA A 87 -26.85 -9.12 3.77
C ALA A 87 -28.30 -8.74 4.07
N CYS A 88 -29.18 -8.83 3.08
CA CYS A 88 -30.62 -8.79 3.30
C CYS A 88 -30.99 -10.02 4.15
N ALA A 89 -31.10 -9.82 5.46
CA ALA A 89 -31.68 -10.77 6.38
C ALA A 89 -32.24 -10.00 7.58
N LEU A 90 -33.20 -9.12 7.29
CA LEU A 90 -34.19 -8.65 8.25
C LEU A 90 -35.57 -8.75 7.60
N ASP A 91 -35.87 -9.95 7.09
CA ASP A 91 -37.26 -10.41 7.07
C ASP A 91 -37.50 -11.03 8.44
N SER A 92 -38.50 -10.56 9.18
CA SER A 92 -38.97 -11.03 10.51
C SER A 92 -38.40 -10.28 11.74
N TYR A 93 -38.80 -9.03 11.93
CA TYR A 93 -39.33 -8.50 13.19
C TYR A 93 -40.37 -7.42 12.88
#